data_AF-A0A2X0K2E8-F1
#
_entry.id   AF-A0A2X0K2E8-F1
#
_cell.length_a   1.000
_cell.length_b   1.000
_cell.length_c   1.000
_cell.angle_alpha   90.00
_cell.angle_beta   90.00
_cell.angle_gamma   90.00
#
_symmetry.space_group_name_H-M   'P 1'
#
loop_
_entity.id
_entity.type
_entity.pdbx_description
1 polymer ?
#
loop_
_entity_poly.entity_id
_entity_poly.type
_entity_poly.pdbx_seq_one_letter_code
_entity_poly.pdbx_strand_id
1 'polypeptide(L)'
;MPQKNIAVGAAPVVIPGSPEESFETLFRWIENEAIEAHQWYLDEKRSKAFVSKLLRLLSIVLVTVGTLFPTLSLASNSRVPSEYGYLLFGCAGGMLLADRGFGFSSAWTRYMSTAGRLNAIIKDYQLKWGLYAINSGDPEMRHAKASEIIEGFASEVFSLIESETETWLTDFQVNLEALRSAAGDRERPKKQ
;
A
#
# COMPACT_ATOMS: atom_id res chain seq x y z
N MET A 1 9.55 2.84 3.01
CA MET A 1 8.77 3.08 1.77
C MET A 1 8.50 4.57 1.70
N PRO A 2 8.52 5.20 0.52
CA PRO A 2 8.25 6.62 0.42
C PRO A 2 6.80 6.84 0.84
N GLN A 3 6.59 7.60 1.91
CA GLN A 3 5.32 8.30 2.02
C GLN A 3 5.25 9.20 0.79
N LYS A 4 4.12 9.25 0.07
CA LYS A 4 3.83 10.46 -0.69
C LYS A 4 4.04 11.57 0.34
N ASN A 5 5.01 12.46 0.11
CA ASN A 5 4.93 13.77 0.71
C ASN A 5 3.53 14.23 0.32
N ILE A 6 2.60 14.14 1.26
CA ILE A 6 1.35 14.89 1.15
C ILE A 6 1.89 16.30 1.20
N ALA A 7 2.23 16.81 0.02
CA ALA A 7 2.72 18.15 -0.13
C ALA A 7 1.67 18.96 0.60
N VAL A 8 2.12 19.76 1.57
CA VAL A 8 1.23 20.67 2.28
C VAL A 8 0.77 21.66 1.22
N GLY A 9 -0.25 21.29 0.46
CA GLY A 9 -0.97 22.19 -0.41
C GLY A 9 -1.53 23.22 0.53
N ALA A 10 -1.05 24.46 0.41
CA ALA A 10 -1.64 25.54 1.18
C ALA A 10 -3.13 25.53 0.88
N ALA A 11 -3.96 25.51 1.93
CA ALA A 11 -5.40 25.63 1.75
C ALA A 11 -5.65 26.85 0.85
N PRO A 12 -6.55 26.73 -0.14
CA PRO A 12 -6.79 27.82 -1.06
C PRO A 12 -7.14 29.07 -0.26
N VAL A 13 -6.44 30.17 -0.54
CA VAL A 13 -6.81 31.47 0.03
C VAL A 13 -8.18 31.79 -0.53
N VAL A 14 -9.19 31.72 0.33
CA VAL A 14 -10.57 32.06 -0.01
C VAL A 14 -10.60 33.54 -0.39
N ILE A 15 -10.68 33.81 -1.70
CA ILE A 15 -10.79 35.18 -2.24
C ILE A 15 -12.17 35.71 -1.84
N PRO A 16 -12.31 36.99 -1.43
CA PRO A 16 -13.62 37.56 -1.14
C PRO A 16 -14.56 37.43 -2.37
N GLY A 17 -15.56 36.57 -2.22
CA GLY A 17 -16.64 36.25 -3.16
C GLY A 17 -17.89 35.87 -2.36
N SER A 18 -18.86 35.18 -2.97
CA SER A 18 -20.00 34.67 -2.20
C SER A 18 -19.54 33.55 -1.22
N PRO A 19 -20.14 33.44 -0.02
CA PRO A 19 -19.81 32.35 0.90
C PRO A 19 -19.93 30.95 0.26
N GLU A 20 -20.88 30.78 -0.67
CA GLU A 20 -21.11 29.52 -1.37
C GLU A 20 -19.93 29.12 -2.27
N GLU A 21 -19.35 30.06 -3.01
CA GLU A 21 -18.14 29.82 -3.83
C GLU A 21 -16.94 29.45 -2.97
N SER A 22 -16.84 30.03 -1.79
CA SER A 22 -15.79 29.75 -0.82
C SER A 22 -15.87 28.30 -0.33
N PHE A 23 -17.08 27.86 0.04
CA PHE A 23 -17.30 26.48 0.46
C PHE A 23 -17.11 25.47 -0.67
N GLU A 24 -17.57 25.77 -1.89
CA GLU A 24 -17.32 24.91 -3.05
C GLU A 24 -15.81 24.75 -3.30
N THR A 25 -15.07 25.85 -3.24
CA THR A 25 -13.61 25.84 -3.43
C THR A 25 -12.92 24.96 -2.39
N LEU A 26 -13.30 25.08 -1.12
CA LEU A 26 -12.76 24.26 -0.04
C LEU A 26 -13.12 22.78 -0.21
N PHE A 27 -14.38 22.47 -0.53
CA PHE A 27 -14.82 21.09 -0.77
C PHE A 27 -14.03 20.44 -1.91
N ARG A 28 -13.89 21.14 -3.05
CA ARG A 28 -13.13 20.65 -4.21
C ARG A 28 -11.65 20.48 -3.94
N TRP A 29 -11.07 21.35 -3.11
CA TRP A 29 -9.68 21.21 -2.71
C TRP A 29 -9.46 19.91 -1.91
N ILE A 30 -10.28 19.64 -0.89
CA ILE A 30 -10.20 18.39 -0.10
C ILE A 30 -10.47 17.17 -1.00
N GLU A 31 -11.48 17.26 -1.88
CA GLU A 31 -11.82 16.21 -2.82
C GLU A 31 -10.62 15.85 -3.72
N ASN A 32 -9.95 16.85 -4.28
CA ASN A 32 -8.79 16.65 -5.14
C ASN A 32 -7.62 16.02 -4.37
N GLU A 33 -7.31 16.50 -3.16
CA GLU A 33 -6.27 15.91 -2.29
C GLU A 33 -6.58 14.43 -2.00
N ALA A 34 -7.84 14.10 -1.68
CA ALA A 34 -8.28 12.74 -1.43
C ALA A 34 -8.19 11.86 -2.70
N ILE A 35 -8.62 12.37 -3.87
CA ILE A 35 -8.53 11.66 -5.15
C ILE A 35 -7.07 11.40 -5.52
N GLU A 36 -6.20 12.40 -5.36
CA GLU A 36 -4.78 12.25 -5.64
C GLU A 36 -4.10 11.25 -4.71
N ALA A 37 -4.46 11.24 -3.42
CA ALA A 37 -3.99 10.24 -2.47
C ALA A 37 -4.47 8.84 -2.89
N HIS A 38 -5.73 8.69 -3.29
CA HIS A 38 -6.28 7.43 -3.80
C HIS A 38 -5.55 6.93 -5.05
N GLN A 39 -5.31 7.81 -6.03
CA GLN A 39 -4.56 7.47 -7.24
C GLN A 39 -3.12 7.05 -6.91
N TRP A 40 -2.45 7.77 -6.01
CA TRP A 40 -1.10 7.39 -5.58
C TRP A 40 -1.05 5.98 -4.99
N TYR A 41 -2.01 5.63 -4.11
CA TYR A 41 -2.11 4.28 -3.56
C TYR A 41 -2.35 3.21 -4.64
N LEU A 42 -3.06 3.54 -5.73
CA LEU A 42 -3.28 2.64 -6.86
C LEU A 42 -2.10 2.52 -7.83
N ASP A 43 -1.28 3.55 -7.98
CA ASP A 43 -0.13 3.56 -8.88
C ASP A 43 1.11 2.91 -8.25
N GLU A 44 1.39 3.22 -6.97
CA GLU A 44 2.49 2.62 -6.19
C GLU A 44 2.34 1.08 -6.08
N LYS A 45 1.10 0.58 -6.20
CA LYS A 45 0.76 -0.85 -6.29
C LYS A 45 1.42 -1.55 -7.48
N ARG A 46 1.47 -0.92 -8.67
CA ARG A 46 1.81 -1.64 -9.93
C ARG A 46 3.24 -2.13 -9.93
N SER A 47 4.18 -1.31 -9.45
CA SER A 47 5.59 -1.67 -9.36
C SER A 47 5.82 -2.81 -8.36
N LYS A 48 5.24 -2.74 -7.16
CA LYS A 48 5.46 -3.72 -6.09
C LYS A 48 4.78 -5.06 -6.35
N ALA A 49 3.56 -5.03 -6.90
CA ALA A 49 2.86 -6.25 -7.29
C ALA A 49 3.57 -6.96 -8.45
N PHE A 50 4.13 -6.20 -9.40
CA PHE A 50 4.92 -6.77 -10.48
C PHE A 50 6.21 -7.44 -9.96
N VAL A 51 6.95 -6.77 -9.07
CA VAL A 51 8.17 -7.34 -8.48
C VAL A 51 7.88 -8.62 -7.70
N SER A 52 6.83 -8.64 -6.87
CA SER A 52 6.42 -9.85 -6.14
C SER A 52 6.06 -11.02 -7.07
N LYS A 53 5.26 -10.74 -8.11
CA LYS A 53 4.89 -11.75 -9.12
C LYS A 53 6.09 -12.27 -9.90
N LEU A 54 7.02 -11.39 -10.26
CA LEU A 54 8.25 -11.75 -10.96
C LEU A 54 9.14 -12.63 -10.09
N LEU A 55 9.36 -12.27 -8.83
CA LEU A 55 10.13 -13.08 -7.87
C LEU A 55 9.52 -14.46 -7.69
N ARG A 56 8.19 -14.55 -7.58
CA ARG A 56 7.48 -15.83 -7.46
C ARG A 56 7.59 -16.67 -8.72
N LEU A 57 7.45 -16.07 -9.89
CA LEU A 57 7.60 -16.76 -11.17
C LEU A 57 9.03 -17.28 -11.36
N LEU A 58 10.04 -16.45 -11.07
CA LEU A 58 11.44 -16.86 -11.10
C LEU A 58 11.72 -18.00 -10.11
N SER A 59 11.16 -17.94 -8.89
CA SER A 59 11.29 -19.01 -7.91
C SER A 59 10.73 -20.33 -8.43
N ILE A 60 9.54 -20.32 -9.04
CA ILE A 60 8.92 -21.51 -9.64
C ILE A 60 9.81 -22.06 -10.76
N VAL A 61 10.28 -21.20 -11.67
CA VAL A 61 11.16 -21.61 -12.77
C VAL A 61 12.45 -22.24 -12.24
N LEU A 62 13.09 -21.62 -11.25
CA LEU A 62 14.32 -22.13 -10.63
C LEU A 62 14.11 -23.48 -9.95
N VAL A 63 12.99 -23.67 -9.22
CA VAL A 63 12.64 -24.97 -8.62
C VAL A 63 12.37 -26.03 -9.69
N THR A 64 11.61 -25.70 -10.73
CA THR A 64 11.32 -26.64 -11.83
C THR A 64 12.61 -27.06 -12.53
N VAL A 65 13.46 -26.10 -12.92
CA VAL A 65 14.74 -26.39 -13.57
C VAL A 65 15.66 -27.16 -12.62
N GLY A 66 15.75 -26.77 -11.35
CA GLY A 66 16.55 -27.46 -10.34
C GLY A 66 16.16 -28.93 -10.16
N THR A 67 14.88 -29.24 -10.30
CA THR A 67 14.36 -30.62 -10.21
C THR A 67 14.74 -31.48 -11.43
N LEU A 68 15.07 -30.86 -12.57
CA LEU A 68 15.50 -31.57 -13.79
C LEU A 68 17.00 -31.89 -13.80
N PHE A 69 17.82 -31.27 -12.94
CA PHE A 69 19.27 -31.52 -12.90
C PHE A 69 19.64 -32.96 -12.53
N PRO A 70 19.00 -33.62 -11.53
CA PRO A 70 19.25 -35.03 -11.24
C PRO A 70 18.98 -35.95 -12.43
N THR A 71 17.91 -35.71 -13.19
CA THR A 71 17.56 -36.53 -14.37
C THR A 71 18.50 -36.28 -15.54
N LEU A 72 18.92 -35.04 -15.78
CA LEU A 72 19.95 -34.69 -16.77
C LEU A 72 21.31 -35.30 -16.43
N SER A 73 21.68 -35.34 -15.15
CA SER A 73 22.94 -35.94 -14.71
C SER A 73 22.98 -37.44 -15.02
N LEU A 74 21.87 -38.15 -14.76
CA LEU A 74 21.72 -39.56 -15.12
C LEU A 74 21.74 -39.79 -16.63
N ALA A 75 21.01 -38.99 -17.41
CA ALA A 75 20.94 -39.12 -18.87
C ALA A 75 22.26 -38.75 -19.59
N SER A 76 23.05 -37.84 -19.00
CA SER A 76 24.33 -37.36 -19.57
C SER A 76 25.55 -38.17 -19.12
N ASN A 77 25.34 -39.27 -18.37
CA ASN A 77 26.40 -40.06 -17.76
C ASN A 77 27.36 -39.20 -16.92
N SER A 78 26.78 -38.36 -16.05
CA SER A 78 27.48 -37.42 -15.13
C SER A 78 28.25 -36.27 -15.79
N ARG A 79 28.05 -35.99 -17.08
CA ARG A 79 28.63 -34.78 -17.72
C ARG A 79 27.99 -33.48 -17.24
N VAL A 80 26.75 -33.54 -16.77
CA VAL A 80 26.06 -32.43 -16.10
C VAL A 80 26.10 -32.69 -14.58
N PRO A 81 26.82 -31.86 -13.80
CA PRO A 81 26.86 -31.98 -12.35
C PRO A 81 25.47 -31.73 -11.73
N SER A 82 25.03 -32.61 -10.82
CA SER A 82 23.72 -32.50 -10.18
C SER A 82 23.66 -31.37 -9.14
N GLU A 83 24.82 -30.90 -8.69
CA GLU A 83 25.00 -29.89 -7.64
C GLU A 83 24.46 -28.52 -8.05
N TYR A 84 24.44 -28.24 -9.37
CA TYR A 84 23.81 -27.03 -9.91
C TYR A 84 22.31 -26.96 -9.58
N GLY A 85 21.64 -28.11 -9.41
CA GLY A 85 20.25 -28.15 -8.95
C GLY A 85 20.08 -27.56 -7.55
N TYR A 86 21.02 -27.82 -6.63
CA TYR A 86 20.99 -27.26 -5.28
C TYR A 86 21.23 -25.74 -5.27
N LEU A 87 22.08 -25.22 -6.16
CA LEU A 87 22.27 -23.77 -6.32
C LEU A 87 20.96 -23.10 -6.80
N LEU A 88 20.26 -23.72 -7.74
CA LEU A 88 18.97 -23.21 -8.23
C LEU A 88 17.89 -23.23 -7.13
N PHE A 89 17.84 -24.28 -6.32
CA PHE A 89 16.95 -24.32 -5.15
C PHE A 89 17.30 -23.25 -4.11
N GLY A 90 18.59 -23.02 -3.84
CA GLY A 90 19.05 -21.94 -2.95
C GLY A 90 18.62 -20.55 -3.45
N CYS A 91 18.80 -20.28 -4.74
CA CYS A 91 18.33 -19.04 -5.36
C CYS A 91 16.80 -18.88 -5.28
N ALA A 92 16.03 -19.94 -5.54
CA ALA A 92 14.57 -19.93 -5.42
C ALA A 92 14.12 -19.62 -3.99
N GLY A 93 14.76 -20.25 -2.99
CA GLY A 93 14.52 -19.97 -1.59
C GLY A 93 14.85 -18.52 -1.22
N GLY A 94 15.97 -17.99 -1.72
CA GLY A 94 16.37 -16.60 -1.54
C GLY A 94 15.36 -15.61 -2.12
N MET A 95 14.81 -15.88 -3.31
CA MET A 95 13.77 -15.06 -3.94
C MET A 95 12.46 -15.04 -3.13
N LEU A 96 12.04 -16.18 -2.58
CA LEU A 96 10.88 -16.27 -1.70
C LEU A 96 11.09 -15.54 -0.37
N LEU A 97 12.29 -15.65 0.21
CA LEU A 97 12.66 -14.92 1.41
C LEU A 97 12.74 -13.41 1.17
N ALA A 98 13.20 -12.98 0.00
CA ALA A 98 13.15 -11.58 -0.40
C ALA A 98 11.69 -11.10 -0.55
N ASP A 99 10.82 -11.84 -1.24
CA ASP A 99 9.40 -11.49 -1.37
C ASP A 99 8.72 -11.31 0.00
N ARG A 100 9.05 -12.19 0.95
CA ARG A 100 8.49 -12.18 2.31
C ARG A 100 9.12 -11.11 3.20
N GLY A 101 10.45 -10.96 3.18
CA GLY A 101 11.20 -10.01 3.99
C GLY A 101 10.98 -8.55 3.59
N PHE A 102 10.78 -8.29 2.30
CA PHE A 102 10.40 -6.96 1.80
C PHE A 102 8.89 -6.70 1.85
N GLY A 103 8.07 -7.71 2.18
CA GLY A 103 6.63 -7.55 2.40
C GLY A 103 5.85 -7.08 1.16
N PHE A 104 6.31 -7.39 -0.05
CA PHE A 104 5.66 -6.90 -1.27
C PHE A 104 4.21 -7.38 -1.42
N SER A 105 3.92 -8.58 -0.91
CA SER A 105 2.59 -9.18 -0.91
C SER A 105 1.66 -8.64 0.19
N SER A 106 2.17 -8.37 1.39
CA SER A 106 1.38 -7.77 2.48
C SER A 106 1.10 -6.29 2.24
N ALA A 107 2.07 -5.55 1.68
CA ALA A 107 1.91 -4.17 1.30
C ALA A 107 0.77 -3.98 0.28
N TRP A 108 0.60 -4.93 -0.65
CA TRP A 108 -0.46 -4.88 -1.66
C TRP A 108 -1.88 -4.85 -1.08
N THR A 109 -2.18 -5.78 -0.15
CA THR A 109 -3.51 -5.86 0.46
C THR A 109 -3.81 -4.61 1.27
N ARG A 110 -2.80 -4.09 1.99
CA ARG A 110 -2.94 -2.88 2.79
C ARG A 110 -3.24 -1.67 1.90
N TYR A 111 -2.43 -1.44 0.85
CA TYR A 111 -2.68 -0.34 -0.09
C TYR A 111 -4.07 -0.44 -0.75
N MET A 112 -4.54 -1.64 -1.08
CA MET A 112 -5.88 -1.82 -1.63
C MET A 112 -6.98 -1.52 -0.61
N SER A 113 -6.77 -1.89 0.65
CA SER A 113 -7.70 -1.58 1.73
C SER A 113 -7.79 -0.07 1.96
N THR A 114 -6.65 0.62 2.08
CA THR A 114 -6.59 2.08 2.25
C THR A 114 -7.24 2.80 1.06
N ALA A 115 -6.91 2.39 -0.18
CA ALA A 115 -7.54 2.96 -1.38
C ALA A 115 -9.06 2.74 -1.37
N GLY A 116 -9.52 1.53 -1.01
CA GLY A 116 -10.96 1.24 -0.89
C GLY A 116 -11.66 2.11 0.14
N ARG A 117 -11.05 2.31 1.31
CA ARG A 117 -11.57 3.19 2.38
C ARG A 117 -11.61 4.64 1.91
N LEU A 118 -10.55 5.12 1.27
CA LEU A 118 -10.49 6.49 0.77
C LEU A 118 -11.53 6.74 -0.33
N ASN A 119 -11.73 5.78 -1.24
CA ASN A 119 -12.81 5.85 -2.23
C ASN A 119 -14.21 5.88 -1.58
N ALA A 120 -14.43 5.11 -0.52
CA ALA A 120 -15.70 5.13 0.21
C ALA A 120 -15.96 6.51 0.85
N ILE A 121 -14.95 7.10 1.51
CA ILE A 121 -15.01 8.45 2.09
C ILE A 121 -15.33 9.48 0.98
N ILE A 122 -14.57 9.48 -0.12
CA ILE A 122 -14.81 10.41 -1.25
C ILE A 122 -16.24 10.31 -1.75
N LYS A 123 -16.76 9.10 -1.96
CA LYS A 123 -18.12 8.90 -2.48
C LYS A 123 -19.20 9.35 -1.51
N ASP A 124 -19.01 9.10 -0.22
CA ASP A 124 -19.94 9.54 0.82
C ASP A 124 -20.02 11.06 0.89
N TYR A 125 -18.87 11.75 0.90
CA TYR A 125 -18.84 13.21 0.94
C TYR A 125 -19.29 13.87 -0.37
N GLN A 126 -18.99 13.29 -1.53
CA GLN A 126 -19.59 13.71 -2.81
C GLN A 126 -21.12 13.66 -2.79
N LEU A 127 -21.68 12.59 -2.21
CA LEU A 127 -23.14 12.44 -2.08
C LEU A 127 -23.73 13.46 -1.09
N LYS A 128 -23.12 13.61 0.09
CA LYS A 128 -23.52 14.61 1.09
C LYS A 128 -23.51 16.02 0.50
N TRP A 129 -22.47 16.37 -0.26
CA TRP A 129 -22.34 17.67 -0.91
C TRP A 129 -23.39 17.88 -2.01
N GLY A 130 -23.62 16.86 -2.85
CA GLY A 130 -24.66 16.92 -3.88
C GLY A 130 -26.07 17.07 -3.28
N LEU A 131 -26.38 16.36 -2.20
CA LEU A 131 -27.65 16.50 -1.49
C LEU A 131 -27.79 17.88 -0.83
N TYR A 132 -26.71 18.40 -0.25
CA TYR A 132 -26.66 19.75 0.29
C TYR A 132 -26.99 20.81 -0.78
N ALA A 133 -26.42 20.68 -1.98
CA ALA A 133 -26.65 21.60 -3.08
C ALA A 133 -28.11 21.62 -3.59
N ILE A 134 -28.86 20.53 -3.38
CA ILE A 134 -30.26 20.40 -3.82
C ILE A 134 -31.24 20.91 -2.75
N ASN A 135 -30.95 20.68 -1.46
CA ASN A 135 -31.91 20.85 -0.36
C ASN A 135 -31.73 22.13 0.46
N SER A 136 -31.20 23.17 -0.17
CA SER A 136 -30.77 24.39 0.49
C SER A 136 -31.94 25.29 0.92
N GLY A 137 -32.33 25.19 2.20
CA GLY A 137 -33.22 26.12 2.89
C GLY A 137 -32.52 27.43 3.33
N ASP A 138 -32.75 27.86 4.57
CA ASP A 138 -32.24 29.10 5.16
C ASP A 138 -30.70 29.28 5.00
N PRO A 139 -30.21 30.43 4.48
CA PRO A 139 -28.78 30.72 4.31
C PRO A 139 -27.87 30.44 5.52
N GLU A 140 -28.31 30.74 6.74
CA GLU A 140 -27.47 30.54 7.93
C GLU A 140 -27.28 29.04 8.23
N MET A 141 -28.36 28.29 8.13
CA MET A 141 -28.35 26.83 8.26
C MET A 141 -27.54 26.16 7.14
N ARG A 142 -27.53 26.76 5.93
CA ARG A 142 -26.71 26.29 4.80
C ARG A 142 -25.22 26.43 5.08
N HIS A 143 -24.77 27.56 5.63
CA HIS A 143 -23.35 27.76 5.92
C HIS A 143 -22.87 26.79 7.00
N ALA A 144 -23.65 26.62 8.08
CA ALA A 144 -23.34 25.66 9.13
C ALA A 144 -23.23 24.23 8.59
N LYS A 145 -24.17 23.82 7.70
CA LYS A 145 -24.14 22.48 7.12
C LYS A 145 -22.97 22.27 6.16
N ALA A 146 -22.62 23.28 5.37
CA ALA A 146 -21.45 23.22 4.50
C ALA A 146 -20.16 23.03 5.30
N SER A 147 -19.96 23.81 6.36
CA SER A 147 -18.81 23.68 7.27
C SER A 147 -18.74 22.28 7.88
N GLU A 148 -19.85 21.75 8.39
CA GLU A 148 -19.91 20.39 8.96
C GLU A 148 -19.44 19.31 7.96
N ILE A 149 -19.90 19.39 6.70
CA ILE A 149 -19.52 18.43 5.67
C ILE A 149 -18.04 18.57 5.32
N ILE A 150 -17.53 19.79 5.19
CA ILE A 150 -16.13 20.05 4.82
C ILE A 150 -15.16 19.63 5.94
N GLU A 151 -15.46 20.01 7.19
CA GLU A 151 -14.66 19.63 8.36
C GLU A 151 -14.65 18.11 8.57
N GLY A 152 -15.81 17.47 8.41
CA GLY A 152 -15.92 16.01 8.45
C GLY A 152 -15.07 15.34 7.38
N PHE A 153 -15.12 15.84 6.13
CA PHE A 153 -14.36 15.27 5.02
C PHE A 153 -12.86 15.35 5.27
N ALA A 154 -12.37 16.53 5.65
CA ALA A 154 -10.96 16.73 5.96
C ALA A 154 -10.51 15.82 7.11
N SER A 155 -11.27 15.82 8.21
CA SER A 155 -10.95 15.03 9.40
C SER A 155 -10.85 13.53 9.11
N GLU A 156 -11.82 12.97 8.37
CA GLU A 156 -11.83 11.54 8.04
C GLU A 156 -10.67 11.16 7.10
N VAL A 157 -10.37 12.00 6.10
CA VAL A 157 -9.23 11.76 5.19
C VAL A 157 -7.92 11.80 5.96
N PHE A 158 -7.69 12.83 6.78
CA PHE A 158 -6.46 12.96 7.56
C PHE A 158 -6.30 11.84 8.59
N SER A 159 -7.37 11.50 9.31
CA SER A 159 -7.36 10.41 10.30
C SER A 159 -7.04 9.06 9.65
N LEU A 160 -7.57 8.78 8.45
CA LEU A 160 -7.24 7.57 7.71
C LEU A 160 -5.74 7.51 7.40
N ILE A 161 -5.18 8.61 6.92
CA ILE A 161 -3.76 8.70 6.54
C ILE A 161 -2.84 8.59 7.77
N GLU A 162 -3.20 9.22 8.88
CA GLU A 162 -2.46 9.15 10.14
C GLU A 162 -2.44 7.71 10.67
N SER A 163 -3.60 7.05 10.73
CA SER A 163 -3.71 5.67 11.22
C SER A 163 -2.89 4.66 10.39
N GLU A 164 -2.74 4.89 9.08
CA GLU A 164 -1.88 4.06 8.22
C GLU A 164 -0.39 4.23 8.56
N THR A 165 0.01 5.42 9.00
CA THR A 165 1.40 5.72 9.40
C THR A 165 1.75 4.99 10.69
N GLU A 166 0.86 5.01 11.68
CA GLU A 166 1.03 4.30 12.95
C GLU A 166 1.02 2.77 12.76
N THR A 167 0.07 2.27 11.96
CA THR A 167 -0.02 0.84 11.63
C THR A 167 1.26 0.37 10.94
N TRP A 168 1.83 1.18 10.03
CA TRP A 168 3.08 0.83 9.37
C TRP A 168 4.27 0.72 10.33
N LEU A 169 4.40 1.62 11.31
CA LEU A 169 5.47 1.54 12.32
C LEU A 169 5.39 0.25 13.12
N THR A 170 4.19 -0.16 13.50
CA THR A 170 3.94 -1.38 14.27
C THR A 170 4.29 -2.63 13.44
N ASP A 171 3.80 -2.73 12.21
CA ASP A 171 4.09 -3.85 11.30
C ASP A 171 5.60 -3.98 11.03
N PHE A 172 6.30 -2.84 10.91
CA PHE A 172 7.74 -2.84 10.70
C PHE A 172 8.49 -3.43 11.90
N GLN A 173 8.10 -3.04 13.12
CA GLN A 173 8.70 -3.58 14.35
C GLN A 173 8.48 -5.09 14.47
N VAL A 174 7.26 -5.56 14.24
CA VAL A 174 6.91 -7.00 14.29
C VAL A 174 7.72 -7.82 13.28
N ASN A 175 7.82 -7.35 12.03
CA ASN A 175 8.60 -8.05 11.00
C ASN A 175 10.10 -8.08 11.34
N LEU A 176 10.64 -7.01 11.91
CA LEU A 176 12.04 -6.93 12.31
C LEU A 176 12.35 -7.89 13.46
N GLU A 177 11.43 -8.05 14.40
CA GLU A 177 11.55 -8.98 15.52
C GLU A 177 11.42 -10.45 15.09
N ALA A 178 10.53 -10.75 14.14
CA ALA A 178 10.44 -12.07 13.51
C ALA A 178 11.74 -12.45 12.77
N LEU A 179 12.34 -11.50 12.05
CA LEU A 179 13.64 -11.70 11.38
C LEU A 179 14.76 -11.95 12.39
N ARG A 180 14.83 -11.17 13.47
CA ARG A 180 15.83 -11.36 14.54
C ARG A 180 15.68 -12.72 15.21
N SER A 181 14.45 -13.14 15.48
CA SER A 181 14.17 -14.46 16.08
C SER A 181 14.61 -15.59 15.16
N ALA A 182 14.29 -15.50 13.86
CA ALA A 182 14.71 -16.49 12.87
C ALA A 182 16.24 -16.54 12.65
N ALA A 183 16.94 -15.43 12.88
CA ALA A 183 18.40 -15.36 12.84
C ALA A 183 19.05 -15.90 14.13
N GLY A 184 18.53 -15.54 15.30
CA GLY A 184 19.04 -15.96 16.60
C GLY A 184 18.81 -17.44 16.91
N ASP A 185 17.74 -18.05 16.37
CA ASP A 185 17.48 -19.49 16.53
C ASP A 185 18.44 -20.36 15.70
N ARG A 186 19.17 -19.78 14.73
CA ARG A 186 20.25 -20.48 13.99
C ARG A 186 21.59 -20.50 14.73
N GLU A 187 21.77 -19.68 15.77
CA GLU A 187 23.05 -19.58 16.51
C GLU A 187 23.13 -20.46 17.76
N ARG A 188 22.15 -21.33 18.03
CA ARG A 188 22.27 -22.33 19.11
C ARG A 188 22.85 -23.64 18.57
N PRO A 189 24.18 -23.87 18.62
CA PRO A 189 24.71 -25.21 18.41
C PRO A 189 24.15 -26.12 19.51
N LYS A 190 23.48 -27.21 19.12
CA LYS A 190 23.17 -28.31 20.03
C LYS A 190 24.49 -28.84 20.58
N LYS A 191 24.84 -28.46 21.81
CA LYS A 191 25.92 -29.11 22.55
C LYS A 191 25.54 -30.59 22.71
N GLN A 192 26.39 -31.45 22.17
CA GLN A 192 26.37 -32.90 22.37
C GLN A 192 26.55 -33.23 23.84
#